data_AF-A0A0S9S3D5-F1
#
_entry.id   AF-A0A0S9S3D5-F1
#
_cell.length_a   1.000
_cell.length_b   1.000
_cell.length_c   1.000
_cell.angle_alpha   90.00
_cell.angle_beta   90.00
_cell.angle_gamma   90.00
#
_symmetry.space_group_name_H-M   'P 1'
#
loop_
_entity.id
_entity.type
_entity.pdbx_description
1 polymer ?
#
loop_
_entity_poly.entity_id
_entity_poly.type
_entity_poly.pdbx_seq_one_letter_code
_entity_poly.pdbx_strand_id
1 'polypeptide(L)'
;MFPIGLNEAERLSALRALRVIGTEDEEQFDAVCRTASVLFGLPIVLVSLIEEDRQWFKGYCGLDVDGTGREGAFCNYTILSDAVLVVEDAVKDERFARNPLVIGAPHIRFYAGAPLSLNPGLRVGTLCIIDTKPRSFSVEQQLQLQTLAKIIVAHLRLQMARQLNETEAKARQQAELALLESERRYRALSEALPQMVWVMRPEDGRATYTNQPFRTYYGSAGVTRQERLDHNHPDDAERMERTWRTALAQGGTFEVEGRLRRHDGAYRWHKLMMLPIHQHDGVSGWIGTALDIHDSVEARHKLEETADFLRLAQEAAGAAIWDWNLQTGFVRYPLPSARMLGLVVPDGLGEDDTLEVSIEDWKALVYPQSLEAVRSKVEEAVTAGSTYASEFRLLSDRADGCERWLLGFGRVVFDPATGEATRIVGLNLDISERKRSEQRLAHLARHDTLTNLPNRALFREQFEQKLAEVRRDGKKLALFCLDLDRFKQVNDNLGHPAGDALLIEVAKRLKSAIRTEDTLARLGGDEFVIFQTGLNGLEDAVTLANRLIAAVGHPFWFEEHKILVGLSIGIALMPDHGLEQDVVFKCADAALYRAKAAGRNTFRAHELIESSAA
;
A
#
# COMPACT_ATOMS: atom_id res chain seq x y z
N MET A 1 -83.17 34.53 0.48
CA MET A 1 -82.64 33.15 0.57
C MET A 1 -83.23 32.34 -0.58
N PHE A 2 -82.40 31.83 -1.48
CA PHE A 2 -82.82 30.98 -2.60
C PHE A 2 -82.73 29.49 -2.20
N PRO A 3 -83.49 28.58 -2.85
CA PRO A 3 -83.42 27.16 -2.52
C PRO A 3 -82.06 26.56 -2.93
N ILE A 4 -81.47 25.76 -2.05
CA ILE A 4 -80.26 24.97 -2.29
C ILE A 4 -80.65 23.50 -2.36
N GLY A 5 -80.19 22.78 -3.38
CA GLY A 5 -80.45 21.35 -3.55
C GLY A 5 -79.68 20.48 -2.54
N LEU A 6 -80.15 19.26 -2.29
CA LEU A 6 -79.53 18.33 -1.34
C LEU A 6 -78.08 17.95 -1.70
N ASN A 7 -77.71 17.97 -2.99
CA ASN A 7 -76.39 17.56 -3.50
C ASN A 7 -75.54 18.75 -3.98
N GLU A 8 -75.67 19.93 -3.37
CA GLU A 8 -75.01 21.16 -3.84
C GLU A 8 -73.47 21.04 -3.94
N ALA A 9 -72.83 20.40 -2.96
CA ALA A 9 -71.37 20.22 -2.97
C ALA A 9 -70.89 19.36 -4.15
N GLU A 10 -71.61 18.27 -4.45
CA GLU A 10 -71.32 17.38 -5.57
C GLU A 10 -71.54 18.09 -6.91
N ARG A 11 -72.63 18.88 -7.02
CA ARG A 11 -72.96 19.70 -8.19
C ARG A 11 -71.88 20.74 -8.48
N LEU A 12 -71.43 21.46 -7.46
CA LEU A 12 -70.35 22.44 -7.60
C LEU A 12 -69.03 21.77 -7.99
N SER A 13 -68.72 20.61 -7.41
CA SER A 13 -67.54 19.81 -7.80
C SER A 13 -67.60 19.40 -9.28
N ALA A 14 -68.75 18.91 -9.73
CA ALA A 14 -68.96 18.52 -11.12
C ALA A 14 -68.89 19.70 -12.09
N LEU A 15 -69.45 20.86 -11.73
CA LEU A 15 -69.32 22.09 -12.52
C LEU A 15 -67.86 22.55 -12.61
N ARG A 16 -67.11 22.53 -11.51
CA ARG A 16 -65.68 22.86 -11.49
C ARG A 16 -64.85 21.88 -12.34
N ALA A 17 -65.24 20.59 -12.35
CA ALA A 17 -64.58 19.56 -13.16
C ALA A 17 -64.73 19.77 -14.68
N LEU A 18 -65.80 20.46 -15.12
CA LEU A 18 -65.96 20.85 -16.52
C LEU A 18 -64.96 21.92 -16.98
N ARG A 19 -64.36 22.66 -16.05
CA ARG A 19 -63.42 23.78 -16.32
C ARG A 19 -63.93 24.76 -17.39
N VAL A 20 -65.23 25.03 -17.38
CA VAL A 20 -65.92 25.85 -18.38
C VAL A 20 -66.25 27.26 -17.89
N ILE A 21 -66.28 27.48 -16.58
CA ILE A 21 -66.48 28.82 -16.01
C ILE A 21 -65.28 29.71 -16.32
N GLY A 22 -65.53 30.95 -16.77
CA GLY A 22 -64.49 31.94 -17.05
C GLY A 22 -63.65 31.64 -18.29
N THR A 23 -64.07 30.65 -19.09
CA THR A 23 -63.49 30.40 -20.42
C THR A 23 -64.09 31.37 -21.43
N GLU A 24 -63.36 31.60 -22.54
CA GLU A 24 -63.82 32.45 -23.64
C GLU A 24 -65.18 31.99 -24.20
N ASP A 25 -65.91 32.93 -24.81
CA ASP A 25 -67.18 32.66 -25.46
C ASP A 25 -66.99 31.62 -26.58
N GLU A 26 -67.86 30.61 -26.57
CA GLU A 26 -67.79 29.50 -27.51
C GLU A 26 -69.02 29.55 -28.42
N GLU A 27 -68.77 29.77 -29.72
CA GLU A 27 -69.80 29.93 -30.77
C GLU A 27 -70.82 28.78 -30.79
N GLN A 28 -70.46 27.58 -30.31
CA GLN A 28 -71.38 26.45 -30.21
C GLN A 28 -72.52 26.70 -29.21
N PHE A 29 -72.26 27.35 -28.06
CA PHE A 29 -73.30 27.68 -27.08
C PHE A 29 -74.17 28.84 -27.58
N ASP A 30 -73.56 29.85 -28.20
CA ASP A 30 -74.30 30.98 -28.78
C ASP A 30 -75.17 30.56 -29.95
N ALA A 31 -74.70 29.63 -30.79
CA ALA A 31 -75.49 29.04 -31.85
C ALA A 31 -76.75 28.35 -31.31
N VAL A 32 -76.65 27.63 -30.18
CA VAL A 32 -77.82 27.03 -29.52
C VAL A 32 -78.75 28.11 -28.97
N CYS A 33 -78.22 29.17 -28.36
CA CYS A 33 -79.02 30.30 -27.89
C CYS A 33 -79.78 31.00 -29.03
N ARG A 34 -79.12 31.30 -30.15
CA ARG A 34 -79.75 31.90 -31.34
C ARG A 34 -80.81 30.97 -31.94
N THR A 35 -80.53 29.67 -32.00
CA THR A 35 -81.48 28.66 -32.50
C THR A 35 -82.73 28.62 -31.62
N ALA A 36 -82.57 28.59 -30.29
CA ALA A 36 -83.68 28.65 -29.36
C ALA A 36 -84.47 29.96 -29.47
N SER A 37 -83.80 31.11 -29.61
CA SER A 37 -84.45 32.41 -29.75
C SER A 37 -85.38 32.44 -30.98
N VAL A 38 -84.89 31.97 -32.13
CA VAL A 38 -85.67 31.88 -33.37
C VAL A 38 -86.79 30.84 -33.26
N LEU A 39 -86.49 29.65 -32.73
CA LEU A 39 -87.45 28.54 -32.62
C LEU A 39 -88.66 28.90 -31.76
N PHE A 40 -88.45 29.60 -30.64
CA PHE A 40 -89.52 29.96 -29.71
C PHE A 40 -90.05 31.38 -29.92
N GLY A 41 -89.42 32.19 -30.78
CA GLY A 41 -89.78 33.59 -31.02
C GLY A 41 -89.64 34.46 -29.76
N LEU A 42 -88.56 34.25 -29.02
CA LEU A 42 -88.30 34.87 -27.71
C LEU A 42 -87.04 35.73 -27.72
N PRO A 43 -87.08 36.90 -27.05
CA PRO A 43 -86.02 37.89 -27.16
C PRO A 43 -84.77 37.53 -26.37
N ILE A 44 -84.88 36.75 -25.29
CA ILE A 44 -83.76 36.47 -24.38
C ILE A 44 -83.58 34.96 -24.22
N VAL A 45 -82.37 34.45 -24.47
CA VAL A 45 -82.00 33.04 -24.27
C VAL A 45 -80.62 32.94 -23.64
N LEU A 46 -80.47 32.12 -22.60
CA LEU A 46 -79.23 32.00 -21.83
C LEU A 46 -78.88 30.52 -21.60
N VAL A 47 -77.62 30.15 -21.87
CA VAL A 47 -76.98 28.98 -21.29
C VAL A 47 -76.33 29.42 -19.98
N SER A 48 -76.98 29.10 -18.87
CA SER A 48 -76.62 29.57 -17.56
C SER A 48 -76.02 28.45 -16.71
N LEU A 49 -74.79 28.60 -16.26
CA LEU A 49 -74.14 27.73 -15.28
C LEU A 49 -74.22 28.35 -13.89
N ILE A 50 -74.56 27.53 -12.88
CA ILE A 50 -74.84 28.03 -11.53
C ILE A 50 -73.64 27.75 -10.62
N GLU A 51 -72.92 28.78 -10.21
CA GLU A 51 -71.82 28.66 -9.25
C GLU A 51 -72.31 28.81 -7.80
N GLU A 52 -71.39 28.93 -6.86
CA GLU A 52 -71.70 29.00 -5.42
C GLU A 52 -72.48 30.28 -5.08
N ASP A 53 -72.02 31.42 -5.59
CA ASP A 53 -72.54 32.77 -5.32
C ASP A 53 -73.01 33.52 -6.59
N ARG A 54 -72.69 33.02 -7.78
CA ARG A 54 -73.00 33.65 -9.07
C ARG A 54 -73.74 32.72 -10.05
N GLN A 55 -74.47 33.31 -10.97
CA GLN A 55 -74.97 32.70 -12.20
C GLN A 55 -74.11 33.21 -13.36
N TRP A 56 -73.43 32.32 -14.07
CA TRP A 56 -72.55 32.67 -15.18
C TRP A 56 -73.13 32.22 -16.53
N PHE A 57 -73.05 33.07 -17.55
CA PHE A 57 -73.64 32.79 -18.86
C PHE A 57 -72.56 32.27 -19.82
N LYS A 58 -72.62 30.98 -20.18
CA LYS A 58 -71.70 30.35 -21.15
C LYS A 58 -72.08 30.66 -22.61
N GLY A 59 -73.31 31.07 -22.82
CA GLY A 59 -73.80 31.54 -24.11
C GLY A 59 -75.09 32.32 -23.89
N TYR A 60 -75.32 33.34 -24.70
CA TYR A 60 -76.44 34.25 -24.49
C TYR A 60 -76.92 34.88 -25.79
N CYS A 61 -78.19 35.24 -25.84
CA CYS A 61 -78.82 35.98 -26.92
C CYS A 61 -79.81 36.97 -26.32
N GLY A 62 -79.74 38.24 -26.74
CA GLY A 62 -80.66 39.29 -26.32
C GLY A 62 -80.40 39.92 -24.94
N LEU A 63 -79.26 39.62 -24.33
CA LEU A 63 -78.81 40.24 -23.08
C LEU A 63 -77.29 40.45 -23.16
N ASP A 64 -76.79 41.63 -22.82
CA ASP A 64 -75.36 41.99 -22.93
C ASP A 64 -74.70 42.05 -21.54
N VAL A 65 -74.73 40.92 -20.84
CA VAL A 65 -74.02 40.69 -19.56
C VAL A 65 -73.50 39.26 -19.52
N ASP A 66 -72.39 39.02 -18.81
CA ASP A 66 -71.69 37.73 -18.68
C ASP A 66 -72.22 36.86 -17.51
N GLY A 67 -73.14 37.39 -16.72
CA GLY A 67 -73.74 36.71 -15.58
C GLY A 67 -74.52 37.64 -14.66
N THR A 68 -75.14 37.07 -13.63
CA THR A 68 -75.82 37.79 -12.55
C THR A 68 -75.42 37.23 -11.20
N GLY A 69 -75.68 37.98 -10.11
CA GLY A 69 -75.65 37.37 -8.77
C GLY A 69 -76.59 36.18 -8.71
N ARG A 70 -76.25 35.14 -7.93
CA ARG A 70 -77.13 33.97 -7.77
C ARG A 70 -78.42 34.34 -7.04
N GLU A 71 -78.40 35.38 -6.22
CA GLU A 71 -79.59 35.94 -5.57
C GLU A 71 -80.55 36.54 -6.59
N GLY A 72 -81.72 35.91 -6.76
CA GLY A 72 -82.73 36.32 -7.75
C GLY A 72 -82.69 35.54 -9.08
N ALA A 73 -81.76 34.60 -9.26
CA ALA A 73 -81.73 33.74 -10.44
C ALA A 73 -82.93 32.78 -10.49
N PHE A 74 -83.72 32.83 -11.56
CA PHE A 74 -84.78 31.85 -11.83
C PHE A 74 -84.22 30.43 -11.96
N CYS A 75 -83.00 30.33 -12.50
CA CYS A 75 -82.28 29.09 -12.74
C CYS A 75 -82.01 28.29 -11.46
N ASN A 76 -81.97 28.93 -10.27
CA ASN A 76 -81.88 28.23 -8.98
C ASN A 76 -83.03 27.24 -8.78
N TYR A 77 -84.21 27.55 -9.29
CA TYR A 77 -85.38 26.68 -9.17
C TYR A 77 -85.40 25.60 -10.25
N THR A 78 -84.87 25.90 -11.44
CA THR A 78 -84.77 24.93 -12.53
C THR A 78 -83.82 23.79 -12.18
N ILE A 79 -82.68 24.05 -11.52
CA ILE A 79 -81.73 22.99 -11.15
C ILE A 79 -82.22 22.07 -10.02
N LEU A 80 -83.40 22.33 -9.43
CA LEU A 80 -84.00 21.50 -8.38
C LEU A 80 -84.82 20.32 -8.91
N SER A 81 -85.08 20.25 -10.23
CA SER A 81 -85.77 19.14 -10.88
C SER A 81 -85.07 18.76 -12.19
N ASP A 82 -85.41 17.60 -12.77
CA ASP A 82 -85.03 17.23 -14.14
C ASP A 82 -86.10 17.70 -15.16
N ALA A 83 -87.26 18.17 -14.67
CA ALA A 83 -88.32 18.73 -15.51
C ALA A 83 -88.01 20.17 -15.96
N VAL A 84 -88.60 20.60 -17.08
CA VAL A 84 -88.58 22.02 -17.47
C VAL A 84 -89.37 22.83 -16.45
N LEU A 85 -88.77 23.89 -15.92
CA LEU A 85 -89.48 24.87 -15.13
C LEU A 85 -90.13 25.88 -16.06
N VAL A 86 -91.46 25.94 -16.07
CA VAL A 86 -92.23 26.95 -16.81
C VAL A 86 -92.89 27.91 -15.82
N VAL A 87 -92.75 29.20 -16.09
CA VAL A 87 -93.39 30.30 -15.39
C VAL A 87 -94.06 31.16 -16.46
N GLU A 88 -95.39 30.99 -16.61
CA GLU A 88 -96.15 31.66 -17.68
C GLU A 88 -96.31 33.16 -17.44
N ASP A 89 -96.41 33.58 -16.17
CA ASP A 89 -96.41 34.99 -15.73
C ASP A 89 -95.74 35.13 -14.35
N ALA A 90 -94.53 35.67 -14.32
CA ALA A 90 -93.68 35.77 -13.12
C ALA A 90 -94.26 36.71 -12.05
N VAL A 91 -95.17 37.63 -12.40
CA VAL A 91 -95.86 38.47 -11.41
C VAL A 91 -96.99 37.72 -10.68
N LYS A 92 -97.50 36.64 -11.29
CA LYS A 92 -98.51 35.77 -10.67
C LYS A 92 -97.89 34.59 -9.91
N ASP A 93 -96.61 34.31 -10.15
CA ASP A 93 -95.90 33.22 -9.49
C ASP A 93 -95.36 33.67 -8.12
N GLU A 94 -95.83 33.04 -7.05
CA GLU A 94 -95.47 33.39 -5.66
C GLU A 94 -93.95 33.34 -5.41
N ARG A 95 -93.20 32.53 -6.16
CA ARG A 95 -91.74 32.40 -6.03
C ARG A 95 -91.01 33.61 -6.62
N PHE A 96 -91.58 34.27 -7.63
CA PHE A 96 -90.89 35.26 -8.46
C PHE A 96 -91.55 36.65 -8.45
N ALA A 97 -92.77 36.81 -7.96
CA ALA A 97 -93.50 38.08 -7.98
C ALA A 97 -92.75 39.24 -7.30
N ARG A 98 -91.89 38.94 -6.31
CA ARG A 98 -91.05 39.91 -5.58
C ARG A 98 -89.59 39.94 -6.06
N ASN A 99 -89.27 39.25 -7.14
CA ASN A 99 -87.91 39.14 -7.65
C ASN A 99 -87.46 40.47 -8.29
N PRO A 100 -86.24 40.96 -8.03
CA PRO A 100 -85.71 42.18 -8.64
C PRO A 100 -85.78 42.22 -10.17
N LEU A 101 -85.61 41.08 -10.85
CA LEU A 101 -85.65 40.99 -12.32
C LEU A 101 -87.09 41.02 -12.89
N VAL A 102 -88.09 40.87 -12.02
CA VAL A 102 -89.53 40.95 -12.35
C VAL A 102 -90.07 42.36 -12.06
N ILE A 103 -89.72 42.92 -10.90
CA ILE A 103 -90.14 44.27 -10.48
C ILE A 103 -89.35 45.34 -11.26
N GLY A 104 -88.03 45.18 -11.36
CA GLY A 104 -87.13 46.05 -12.09
C GLY A 104 -86.79 45.51 -13.48
N ALA A 105 -85.93 46.23 -14.20
CA ALA A 105 -85.46 45.79 -15.53
C ALA A 105 -84.82 44.38 -15.45
N PRO A 106 -85.09 43.48 -16.42
CA PRO A 106 -85.78 43.71 -17.68
C PRO A 106 -87.32 43.54 -17.61
N HIS A 107 -87.92 43.43 -16.42
CA HIS A 107 -89.34 43.17 -16.20
C HIS A 107 -89.78 41.80 -16.75
N ILE A 108 -89.08 40.75 -16.35
CA ILE A 108 -89.36 39.37 -16.75
C ILE A 108 -90.81 39.02 -16.44
N ARG A 109 -91.53 38.50 -17.44
CA ARG A 109 -92.88 37.95 -17.30
C ARG A 109 -92.94 36.48 -17.62
N PHE A 110 -92.25 36.04 -18.66
CA PHE A 110 -92.20 34.63 -19.01
C PHE A 110 -90.80 34.07 -18.76
N TYR A 111 -90.73 32.87 -18.19
CA TYR A 111 -89.49 32.11 -18.05
C TYR A 111 -89.77 30.63 -18.32
N ALA A 112 -89.00 30.01 -19.20
CA ALA A 112 -88.91 28.55 -19.29
C ALA A 112 -87.44 28.11 -19.23
N GLY A 113 -87.11 27.20 -18.33
CA GLY A 113 -85.75 26.72 -18.12
C GLY A 113 -85.67 25.20 -18.16
N ALA A 114 -84.85 24.64 -19.05
CA ALA A 114 -84.51 23.23 -19.07
C ALA A 114 -83.18 23.01 -18.32
N PRO A 115 -83.09 22.03 -17.40
CA PRO A 115 -81.87 21.78 -16.66
C PRO A 115 -80.78 21.15 -17.54
N LEU A 116 -79.53 21.59 -17.35
CA LEU A 116 -78.33 20.99 -17.92
C LEU A 116 -77.83 19.89 -16.98
N SER A 117 -78.33 18.67 -17.19
CA SER A 117 -78.08 17.51 -16.33
C SER A 117 -76.87 16.70 -16.82
N LEU A 118 -75.75 16.72 -16.08
CA LEU A 118 -74.55 15.96 -16.41
C LEU A 118 -74.68 14.47 -16.14
N ASN A 119 -75.50 14.10 -15.15
CA ASN A 119 -75.92 12.74 -14.79
C ASN A 119 -77.29 12.87 -14.11
N PRO A 120 -78.13 11.83 -14.04
CA PRO A 120 -79.42 11.90 -13.33
C PRO A 120 -79.24 12.49 -11.92
N GLY A 121 -79.98 13.55 -11.60
CA GLY A 121 -79.86 14.27 -10.32
C GLY A 121 -78.71 15.29 -10.20
N LEU A 122 -77.80 15.39 -11.17
CA LEU A 122 -76.64 16.29 -11.13
C LEU A 122 -76.73 17.39 -12.20
N ARG A 123 -77.35 18.52 -11.84
CA ARG A 123 -77.73 19.60 -12.77
C ARG A 123 -76.83 20.81 -12.55
N VAL A 124 -75.94 21.09 -13.48
CA VAL A 124 -74.91 22.13 -13.32
C VAL A 124 -75.36 23.52 -13.78
N GLY A 125 -76.46 23.59 -14.51
CA GLY A 125 -76.96 24.82 -15.10
C GLY A 125 -78.31 24.65 -15.78
N THR A 126 -78.67 25.60 -16.63
CA THR A 126 -79.94 25.65 -17.35
C THR A 126 -79.77 26.23 -18.75
N LEU A 127 -80.50 25.73 -19.72
CA LEU A 127 -80.87 26.50 -20.91
C LEU A 127 -82.21 27.17 -20.62
N CYS A 128 -82.23 28.50 -20.53
CA CYS A 128 -83.45 29.23 -20.25
C CYS A 128 -83.79 30.25 -21.34
N ILE A 129 -85.09 30.42 -21.55
CA ILE A 129 -85.70 31.36 -22.50
C ILE A 129 -86.63 32.29 -21.73
N ILE A 130 -86.59 33.58 -22.04
CA ILE A 130 -87.18 34.64 -21.22
C ILE A 130 -87.91 35.66 -22.12
N ASP A 131 -89.06 36.16 -21.64
CA ASP A 131 -89.78 37.28 -22.25
C ASP A 131 -90.24 38.30 -21.21
N THR A 132 -90.49 39.52 -21.67
CA THR A 132 -91.12 40.62 -20.92
C THR A 132 -92.64 40.61 -21.02
N LYS A 133 -93.21 39.65 -21.76
CA LYS A 133 -94.66 39.41 -21.88
C LYS A 133 -95.04 38.02 -21.37
N PRO A 134 -96.17 37.84 -20.67
CA PRO A 134 -96.66 36.51 -20.29
C PRO A 134 -96.89 35.62 -21.52
N ARG A 135 -96.62 34.32 -21.39
CA ARG A 135 -96.82 33.35 -22.48
C ARG A 135 -97.23 31.98 -21.94
N SER A 136 -98.10 31.30 -22.69
CA SER A 136 -98.34 29.87 -22.51
C SER A 136 -97.24 29.04 -23.16
N PHE A 137 -96.82 27.93 -22.54
CA PHE A 137 -95.74 27.09 -23.06
C PHE A 137 -96.13 25.61 -23.08
N SER A 138 -96.29 25.05 -24.28
CA SER A 138 -96.84 23.70 -24.47
C SER A 138 -95.84 22.60 -24.08
N VAL A 139 -96.34 21.38 -23.87
CA VAL A 139 -95.51 20.20 -23.59
C VAL A 139 -94.53 19.91 -24.75
N GLU A 140 -94.94 20.15 -25.99
CA GLU A 140 -94.07 20.00 -27.16
C GLU A 140 -92.90 21.00 -27.13
N GLN A 141 -93.18 22.26 -26.76
CA GLN A 141 -92.14 23.29 -26.63
C GLN A 141 -91.18 22.98 -25.47
N GLN A 142 -91.68 22.42 -24.36
CA GLN A 142 -90.83 21.92 -23.27
C GLN A 142 -89.90 20.80 -23.75
N LEU A 143 -90.39 19.85 -24.57
CA LEU A 143 -89.58 18.78 -25.13
C LEU A 143 -88.51 19.30 -26.11
N GLN A 144 -88.85 20.31 -26.91
CA GLN A 144 -87.90 20.99 -27.80
C GLN A 144 -86.79 21.67 -26.98
N LEU A 145 -87.14 22.39 -25.91
CA LEU A 145 -86.18 23.05 -25.04
C LEU A 145 -85.26 22.04 -24.32
N GLN A 146 -85.81 20.92 -23.85
CA GLN A 146 -85.01 19.82 -23.29
C GLN A 146 -84.06 19.20 -24.32
N THR A 147 -84.48 19.08 -25.58
CA THR A 147 -83.61 18.57 -26.66
C THR A 147 -82.42 19.49 -26.89
N LEU A 148 -82.63 20.81 -26.90
CA LEU A 148 -81.53 21.79 -27.00
C LEU A 148 -80.61 21.75 -25.77
N ALA A 149 -81.17 21.59 -24.56
CA ALA A 149 -80.38 21.41 -23.34
C ALA A 149 -79.49 20.15 -23.39
N LYS A 150 -79.98 19.04 -23.97
CA LYS A 150 -79.18 17.82 -24.18
C LYS A 150 -78.00 18.03 -25.12
N ILE A 151 -78.14 18.87 -26.15
CA ILE A 151 -77.04 19.22 -27.07
C ILE A 151 -75.93 19.97 -26.31
N ILE A 152 -76.31 20.93 -25.47
CA ILE A 152 -75.36 21.66 -24.62
C ILE A 152 -74.61 20.72 -23.68
N VAL A 153 -75.33 19.80 -23.01
CA VAL A 153 -74.72 18.80 -22.12
C VAL A 153 -73.75 17.87 -22.87
N ALA A 154 -74.10 17.45 -24.09
CA ALA A 154 -73.22 16.62 -24.91
C ALA A 154 -71.91 17.36 -25.27
N HIS A 155 -71.99 18.66 -25.58
CA HIS A 155 -70.82 19.50 -25.85
C HIS A 155 -69.94 19.67 -24.61
N LEU A 156 -70.53 19.94 -23.43
CA LEU A 156 -69.80 20.02 -22.16
C LEU A 156 -69.05 18.71 -21.82
N ARG A 157 -69.70 17.56 -22.02
CA ARG A 157 -69.07 16.24 -21.80
C ARG A 157 -67.92 15.98 -22.78
N LEU A 158 -68.09 16.37 -24.05
CA LEU A 158 -67.05 16.22 -25.06
C LEU A 158 -65.80 17.07 -24.73
N GLN A 159 -66.00 18.30 -24.26
CA GLN A 159 -64.92 19.19 -23.84
C GLN A 159 -64.12 18.60 -22.68
N MET A 160 -64.81 18.07 -21.66
CA MET A 160 -64.18 17.40 -20.52
C MET A 160 -63.35 16.18 -20.95
N ALA A 161 -63.89 15.33 -21.83
CA ALA A 161 -63.18 14.15 -22.33
C ALA A 161 -61.92 14.51 -23.15
N ARG A 162 -62.00 15.56 -23.97
CA ARG A 162 -60.84 16.07 -24.73
C ARG A 162 -59.72 16.52 -23.82
N GLN A 163 -60.04 17.30 -22.78
CA GLN A 163 -59.05 17.77 -21.81
C GLN A 163 -58.36 16.61 -21.09
N LEU A 164 -59.12 15.58 -20.66
CA LEU A 164 -58.55 14.41 -19.99
C LEU A 164 -57.56 13.68 -20.90
N ASN A 165 -57.96 13.39 -22.14
CA ASN A 165 -57.11 12.70 -23.12
C ASN A 165 -55.83 13.48 -23.42
N GLU A 166 -55.90 14.80 -23.55
CA GLU A 166 -54.72 15.64 -23.77
C GLU A 166 -53.76 15.60 -22.58
N THR A 167 -54.28 15.60 -21.34
CA THR A 167 -53.43 15.50 -20.15
C THR A 167 -52.74 14.14 -20.03
N GLU A 168 -53.45 13.05 -20.33
CA GLU A 168 -52.89 11.70 -20.30
C GLU A 168 -51.84 11.50 -21.41
N ALA A 169 -52.09 12.02 -22.61
CA ALA A 169 -51.13 11.97 -23.71
C ALA A 169 -49.83 12.73 -23.37
N LYS A 170 -49.94 13.93 -22.78
CA LYS A 170 -48.78 14.71 -22.32
C LYS A 170 -47.99 13.97 -21.23
N ALA A 171 -48.67 13.39 -20.24
CA ALA A 171 -48.02 12.62 -19.18
C ALA A 171 -47.29 11.38 -19.73
N ARG A 172 -47.92 10.65 -20.66
CA ARG A 172 -47.32 9.49 -21.32
C ARG A 172 -46.07 9.88 -22.12
N GLN A 173 -46.14 10.95 -22.91
CA GLN A 173 -44.99 11.43 -23.68
C GLN A 173 -43.83 11.86 -22.77
N GLN A 174 -44.12 12.54 -21.65
CA GLN A 174 -43.10 12.90 -20.66
C GLN A 174 -42.46 11.67 -20.02
N ALA A 175 -43.24 10.65 -19.67
CA ALA A 175 -42.73 9.41 -19.12
C ALA A 175 -41.82 8.66 -20.12
N GLU A 176 -42.20 8.64 -21.40
CA GLU A 176 -41.39 8.03 -22.47
C GLU A 176 -40.06 8.77 -22.69
N LEU A 177 -40.10 10.11 -22.73
CA LEU A 177 -38.89 10.93 -22.82
C LEU A 177 -37.97 10.75 -21.61
N ALA A 178 -38.54 10.73 -20.39
CA ALA A 178 -37.78 10.50 -19.16
C ALA A 178 -37.14 9.10 -19.14
N LEU A 179 -37.83 8.08 -19.65
CA LEU A 179 -37.29 6.73 -19.78
C LEU A 179 -36.13 6.70 -20.79
N LEU A 180 -36.30 7.32 -21.95
CA LEU A 180 -35.25 7.43 -22.97
C LEU A 180 -34.02 8.19 -22.45
N GLU A 181 -34.21 9.28 -21.70
CA GLU A 181 -33.13 10.04 -21.09
C GLU A 181 -32.39 9.21 -20.03
N SER A 182 -33.14 8.49 -19.19
CA SER A 182 -32.60 7.59 -18.19
C SER A 182 -31.77 6.46 -18.84
N GLU A 183 -32.29 5.81 -19.89
CA GLU A 183 -31.57 4.75 -20.62
C GLU A 183 -30.27 5.28 -21.25
N ARG A 184 -30.32 6.47 -21.88
CA ARG A 184 -29.13 7.13 -22.42
C ARG A 184 -28.10 7.45 -21.34
N ARG A 185 -28.56 7.92 -20.17
CA ARG A 185 -27.70 8.23 -19.03
C ARG A 185 -26.99 6.99 -18.51
N TYR A 186 -27.70 5.88 -18.29
CA TYR A 186 -27.09 4.61 -17.85
C TYR A 186 -26.09 4.07 -18.86
N ARG A 187 -26.42 4.12 -20.16
CA ARG A 187 -25.50 3.69 -21.21
C ARG A 187 -24.23 4.55 -21.21
N ALA A 188 -24.37 5.88 -21.14
CA ALA A 188 -23.22 6.78 -21.10
C ALA A 188 -22.32 6.54 -19.86
N LEU A 189 -22.91 6.33 -18.68
CA LEU A 189 -22.15 6.00 -17.47
C LEU A 189 -21.36 4.70 -17.64
N SER A 190 -22.00 3.65 -18.17
CA SER A 190 -21.32 2.37 -18.41
C SER A 190 -20.23 2.45 -19.49
N GLU A 191 -20.39 3.29 -20.51
CA GLU A 191 -19.39 3.51 -21.56
C GLU A 191 -18.18 4.32 -21.06
N ALA A 192 -18.37 5.20 -20.06
CA ALA A 192 -17.30 5.99 -19.46
C ALA A 192 -16.47 5.25 -18.40
N LEU A 193 -16.94 4.09 -17.93
CA LEU A 193 -16.18 3.28 -16.97
C LEU A 193 -14.95 2.64 -17.63
N PRO A 194 -13.77 2.63 -16.97
CA PRO A 194 -12.56 2.01 -17.52
C PRO A 194 -12.61 0.46 -17.48
N GLN A 195 -13.55 -0.12 -16.73
CA GLN A 195 -13.74 -1.56 -16.62
C GLN A 195 -14.70 -2.10 -17.68
N MET A 196 -14.55 -3.37 -18.05
CA MET A 196 -15.52 -4.06 -18.88
C MET A 196 -16.84 -4.22 -18.11
N VAL A 197 -17.96 -3.97 -18.78
CA VAL A 197 -19.30 -4.17 -18.25
C VAL A 197 -20.14 -4.92 -19.28
N TRP A 198 -20.85 -5.95 -18.84
CA TRP A 198 -21.81 -6.67 -19.67
C TRP A 198 -23.03 -7.08 -18.86
N VAL A 199 -24.16 -7.23 -19.54
CA VAL A 199 -25.35 -7.87 -18.96
C VAL A 199 -25.59 -9.15 -19.73
N MET A 200 -25.84 -10.25 -19.03
CA MET A 200 -26.12 -11.54 -19.64
C MET A 200 -27.44 -12.13 -19.18
N ARG A 201 -28.07 -12.87 -20.07
CA ARG A 201 -29.31 -13.60 -19.81
C ARG A 201 -29.08 -14.80 -18.90
N PRO A 202 -30.02 -15.14 -18.01
CA PRO A 202 -29.89 -16.31 -17.14
C PRO A 202 -29.90 -17.63 -17.91
N GLU A 203 -30.64 -17.74 -19.02
CA GLU A 203 -30.95 -19.04 -19.65
C GLU A 203 -29.76 -19.63 -20.41
N ASP A 204 -29.01 -18.80 -21.14
CA ASP A 204 -27.91 -19.22 -22.02
C ASP A 204 -26.60 -18.49 -21.73
N GLY A 205 -26.62 -17.53 -20.79
CA GLY A 205 -25.47 -16.70 -20.48
C GLY A 205 -25.03 -15.79 -21.63
N ARG A 206 -25.86 -15.57 -22.65
CA ARG A 206 -25.50 -14.67 -23.76
C ARG A 206 -25.55 -13.21 -23.29
N ALA A 207 -24.54 -12.43 -23.68
CA ALA A 207 -24.49 -11.01 -23.37
C ALA A 207 -25.53 -10.25 -24.21
N THR A 208 -26.43 -9.52 -23.54
CA THR A 208 -27.44 -8.64 -24.14
C THR A 208 -26.97 -7.19 -24.19
N TYR A 209 -26.05 -6.82 -23.31
CA TYR A 209 -25.38 -5.52 -23.30
C TYR A 209 -23.88 -5.72 -23.06
N THR A 210 -23.06 -4.90 -23.72
CA THR A 210 -21.62 -4.78 -23.47
C THR A 210 -21.25 -3.31 -23.59
N ASN A 211 -20.26 -2.84 -22.84
CA ASN A 211 -19.68 -1.50 -23.03
C ASN A 211 -18.47 -1.54 -23.98
N GLN A 212 -17.90 -0.37 -24.28
CA GLN A 212 -16.77 -0.20 -25.18
C GLN A 212 -15.50 -0.89 -24.68
N PRO A 213 -15.09 -0.80 -23.40
CA PRO A 213 -13.98 -1.59 -22.87
C PRO A 213 -14.14 -3.10 -23.12
N PHE A 214 -15.34 -3.66 -22.90
CA PHE A 214 -15.61 -5.08 -23.18
C PHE A 214 -15.36 -5.43 -24.65
N ARG A 215 -15.94 -4.65 -25.57
CA ARG A 215 -15.76 -4.85 -27.02
C ARG A 215 -14.32 -4.66 -27.47
N THR A 216 -13.59 -3.73 -26.85
CA THR A 216 -12.18 -3.47 -27.16
C THR A 216 -11.29 -4.61 -26.68
N TYR A 217 -11.61 -5.19 -25.51
CA TYR A 217 -10.84 -6.29 -24.94
C TYR A 217 -11.03 -7.60 -25.70
N TYR A 218 -12.28 -8.02 -25.91
CA TYR A 218 -12.61 -9.30 -26.56
C TYR A 218 -12.74 -9.23 -28.09
N GLY A 219 -12.84 -8.03 -28.68
CA GLY A 219 -13.08 -7.87 -30.10
C GLY A 219 -14.48 -8.35 -30.50
N SER A 220 -14.55 -9.23 -31.52
CA SER A 220 -15.81 -9.84 -31.97
C SER A 220 -16.27 -11.04 -31.15
N ALA A 221 -15.45 -11.50 -30.20
CA ALA A 221 -15.76 -12.65 -29.33
C ALA A 221 -16.37 -12.19 -28.00
N GLY A 222 -16.83 -13.15 -27.19
CA GLY A 222 -17.28 -12.93 -25.82
C GLY A 222 -18.76 -12.64 -25.68
N VAL A 223 -19.56 -12.75 -26.75
CA VAL A 223 -21.01 -12.60 -26.68
C VAL A 223 -21.63 -13.83 -26.02
N THR A 224 -21.14 -15.02 -26.37
CA THR A 224 -21.59 -16.26 -25.72
C THR A 224 -20.81 -16.52 -24.44
N ARG A 225 -21.41 -17.26 -23.50
CA ARG A 225 -20.71 -17.69 -22.28
C ARG A 225 -19.49 -18.54 -22.59
N GLN A 226 -19.61 -19.45 -23.57
CA GLN A 226 -18.53 -20.35 -23.93
C GLN A 226 -17.31 -19.58 -24.45
N GLU A 227 -17.53 -18.62 -25.35
CA GLU A 227 -16.44 -17.76 -25.84
C GLU A 227 -15.70 -17.07 -24.69
N ARG A 228 -16.41 -16.57 -23.68
CA ARG A 228 -15.75 -15.94 -22.51
C ARG A 228 -14.95 -16.94 -21.69
N LEU A 229 -15.46 -18.17 -21.51
CA LEU A 229 -14.72 -19.22 -20.82
C LEU A 229 -13.46 -19.65 -21.57
N ASP A 230 -13.51 -19.70 -22.90
CA ASP A 230 -12.35 -20.05 -23.75
C ASP A 230 -11.22 -19.01 -23.67
N HIS A 231 -11.50 -17.82 -23.13
CA HIS A 231 -10.51 -16.77 -22.86
C HIS A 231 -9.99 -16.82 -21.42
N ASN A 232 -10.52 -17.65 -20.54
CA ASN A 232 -9.91 -17.83 -19.22
C ASN A 232 -8.55 -18.52 -19.37
N HIS A 233 -7.58 -18.13 -18.55
CA HIS A 233 -6.30 -18.84 -18.48
C HIS A 233 -6.52 -20.28 -17.99
N PRO A 234 -5.86 -21.30 -18.58
CA PRO A 234 -6.04 -22.70 -18.21
C PRO A 234 -5.94 -22.97 -16.69
N ASP A 235 -4.91 -22.44 -16.03
CA ASP A 235 -4.72 -22.64 -14.57
C ASP A 235 -5.81 -21.99 -13.71
N ASP A 236 -6.50 -20.95 -14.22
CA ASP A 236 -7.50 -20.20 -13.46
C ASP A 236 -8.93 -20.70 -13.75
N ALA A 237 -9.14 -21.33 -14.92
CA ALA A 237 -10.45 -21.69 -15.44
C ALA A 237 -11.27 -22.56 -14.48
N GLU A 238 -10.66 -23.59 -13.89
CA GLU A 238 -11.35 -24.50 -12.98
C GLU A 238 -11.76 -23.81 -11.68
N ARG A 239 -10.89 -22.96 -11.12
CA ARG A 239 -11.17 -22.16 -9.93
C ARG A 239 -12.33 -21.20 -10.19
N MET A 240 -12.28 -20.47 -11.30
CA MET A 240 -13.31 -19.50 -11.67
C MET A 240 -14.68 -20.17 -11.90
N GLU A 241 -14.70 -21.32 -12.59
CA GLU A 241 -15.94 -22.08 -12.81
C GLU A 241 -16.55 -22.61 -11.49
N ARG A 242 -15.71 -23.09 -10.56
CA ARG A 242 -16.17 -23.50 -9.22
C ARG A 242 -16.82 -22.33 -8.47
N THR A 243 -16.15 -21.17 -8.41
CA THR A 243 -16.70 -19.97 -7.75
C THR A 243 -18.02 -19.53 -8.39
N TRP A 244 -18.12 -19.60 -9.73
CA TRP A 244 -19.35 -19.26 -10.44
C TRP A 244 -20.53 -20.19 -10.08
N ARG A 245 -20.30 -21.50 -10.04
CA ARG A 245 -21.34 -22.47 -9.65
C ARG A 245 -21.82 -22.27 -8.22
N THR A 246 -20.90 -21.95 -7.30
CA THR A 246 -21.26 -21.64 -5.91
C THR A 246 -22.13 -20.39 -5.83
N ALA A 247 -21.76 -19.31 -6.54
CA ALA A 247 -22.55 -18.08 -6.57
C ALA A 247 -23.97 -18.31 -7.15
N LEU A 248 -24.08 -19.09 -8.23
CA LEU A 248 -25.37 -19.48 -8.81
C LEU A 248 -26.25 -20.25 -7.83
N ALA A 249 -25.70 -21.25 -7.14
CA ALA A 249 -26.45 -22.07 -6.19
C ALA A 249 -26.95 -21.28 -4.98
N GLN A 250 -26.23 -20.23 -4.58
CA GLN A 250 -26.57 -19.38 -3.44
C GLN A 250 -27.40 -18.15 -3.82
N GLY A 251 -27.60 -17.88 -5.13
CA GLY A 251 -28.17 -16.62 -5.61
C GLY A 251 -27.32 -15.39 -5.24
N GLY A 252 -26.03 -15.61 -5.01
CA GLY A 252 -25.10 -14.61 -4.47
C GLY A 252 -24.23 -13.94 -5.54
N THR A 253 -23.36 -13.04 -5.07
CA THR A 253 -22.35 -12.37 -5.90
C THR A 253 -21.22 -13.34 -6.24
N PHE A 254 -20.80 -13.35 -7.50
CA PHE A 254 -19.55 -13.97 -7.91
C PHE A 254 -18.44 -12.93 -7.86
N GLU A 255 -17.33 -13.23 -7.20
CA GLU A 255 -16.13 -12.39 -7.19
C GLU A 255 -14.89 -13.27 -7.30
N VAL A 256 -14.00 -12.99 -8.26
CA VAL A 256 -12.75 -13.74 -8.43
C VAL A 256 -11.70 -12.91 -9.17
N GLU A 257 -10.44 -13.13 -8.84
CA GLU A 257 -9.32 -12.67 -9.65
C GLU A 257 -8.86 -13.79 -10.58
N GLY A 258 -8.64 -13.47 -11.85
CA GLY A 258 -8.21 -14.45 -12.85
C GLY A 258 -7.65 -13.81 -14.11
N ARG A 259 -6.81 -14.55 -14.82
CA ARG A 259 -6.24 -14.10 -16.09
C ARG A 259 -7.23 -14.32 -17.23
N LEU A 260 -7.53 -13.26 -17.97
CA LEU A 260 -8.36 -13.27 -19.16
C LEU A 260 -7.48 -13.02 -20.38
N ARG A 261 -7.71 -13.74 -21.47
CA ARG A 261 -7.05 -13.54 -22.75
C ARG A 261 -7.73 -12.39 -23.49
N ARG A 262 -6.94 -11.45 -23.98
CA ARG A 262 -7.37 -10.35 -24.85
C ARG A 262 -7.43 -10.80 -26.31
N HIS A 263 -8.07 -10.02 -27.19
CA HIS A 263 -8.22 -10.33 -28.61
C HIS A 263 -6.88 -10.57 -29.36
N ASP A 264 -5.77 -10.01 -28.88
CA ASP A 264 -4.42 -10.21 -29.43
C ASP A 264 -3.69 -11.45 -28.87
N GLY A 265 -4.35 -12.21 -27.99
CA GLY A 265 -3.82 -13.42 -27.37
C GLY A 265 -3.08 -13.20 -26.06
N ALA A 266 -2.84 -11.95 -25.64
CA ALA A 266 -2.17 -11.67 -24.37
C ALA A 266 -3.09 -11.95 -23.17
N TYR A 267 -2.55 -12.56 -22.11
CA TYR A 267 -3.28 -12.74 -20.85
C TYR A 267 -3.03 -11.58 -19.90
N ARG A 268 -4.10 -11.01 -19.33
CA ARG A 268 -4.03 -9.95 -18.31
C ARG A 268 -4.89 -10.28 -17.10
N TRP A 269 -4.44 -9.89 -15.92
CA TRP A 269 -5.16 -10.13 -14.67
C TRP A 269 -6.38 -9.24 -14.57
N HIS A 270 -7.52 -9.83 -14.25
CA HIS A 270 -8.76 -9.11 -14.03
C HIS A 270 -9.36 -9.47 -12.69
N LYS A 271 -9.98 -8.49 -12.05
CA LYS A 271 -10.93 -8.70 -10.96
C LYS A 271 -12.33 -8.74 -11.55
N LEU A 272 -12.94 -9.92 -11.55
CA LEU A 272 -14.28 -10.15 -12.07
C LEU A 272 -15.31 -10.12 -10.95
N MET A 273 -16.43 -9.45 -11.19
CA MET A 273 -17.59 -9.48 -10.31
C MET A 273 -18.87 -9.66 -11.12
N MET A 274 -19.75 -10.59 -10.73
CA MET A 274 -21.10 -10.73 -11.30
C MET A 274 -22.16 -10.56 -10.21
N LEU A 275 -23.15 -9.72 -10.48
CA LEU A 275 -24.28 -9.45 -9.59
C LEU A 275 -25.60 -9.88 -10.26
N PRO A 276 -26.51 -10.56 -9.53
CA PRO A 276 -27.82 -10.92 -10.05
C PRO A 276 -28.77 -9.70 -10.12
N ILE A 277 -29.48 -9.57 -11.24
CA ILE A 277 -30.54 -8.58 -11.44
C ILE A 277 -31.88 -9.25 -11.15
N HIS A 278 -32.52 -8.85 -10.07
CA HIS A 278 -33.79 -9.45 -9.63
C HIS A 278 -35.01 -8.70 -10.20
N GLN A 279 -36.03 -9.46 -10.58
CA GLN A 279 -37.40 -9.00 -10.85
C GLN A 279 -38.40 -9.81 -10.00
N HIS A 280 -39.68 -9.47 -10.05
CA HIS A 280 -40.74 -10.02 -9.19
C HIS A 280 -40.77 -11.57 -9.13
N ASP A 281 -40.32 -12.27 -10.17
CA ASP A 281 -40.34 -13.75 -10.27
C ASP A 281 -38.95 -14.43 -10.21
N GLY A 282 -37.87 -13.70 -9.85
CA GLY A 282 -36.52 -14.26 -9.70
C GLY A 282 -35.42 -13.48 -10.42
N VAL A 283 -34.30 -14.15 -10.73
CA VAL A 283 -33.16 -13.52 -11.42
C VAL A 283 -33.47 -13.35 -12.90
N SER A 284 -33.62 -12.11 -13.35
CA SER A 284 -33.91 -11.71 -14.74
C SER A 284 -32.65 -11.53 -15.61
N GLY A 285 -31.48 -11.46 -15.00
CA GLY A 285 -30.20 -11.30 -15.68
C GLY A 285 -29.04 -11.20 -14.71
N TRP A 286 -27.82 -11.17 -15.23
CA TRP A 286 -26.61 -10.95 -14.45
C TRP A 286 -25.82 -9.80 -15.04
N ILE A 287 -25.42 -8.84 -14.21
CA ILE A 287 -24.47 -7.79 -14.60
C ILE A 287 -23.07 -8.21 -14.20
N GLY A 288 -22.18 -8.25 -15.18
CA GLY A 288 -20.79 -8.60 -15.03
C GLY A 288 -19.89 -7.39 -15.18
N THR A 289 -18.84 -7.38 -14.38
CA THR A 289 -17.75 -6.42 -14.48
C THR A 289 -16.42 -7.13 -14.46
N ALA A 290 -15.45 -6.60 -15.21
CA ALA A 290 -14.07 -7.07 -15.16
C ALA A 290 -13.14 -5.86 -15.22
N LEU A 291 -12.45 -5.60 -14.12
CA LEU A 291 -11.45 -4.54 -14.00
C LEU A 291 -10.07 -5.13 -14.28
N ASP A 292 -9.33 -4.55 -15.22
CA ASP A 292 -7.93 -4.89 -15.46
C ASP A 292 -7.09 -4.44 -14.27
N ILE A 293 -6.44 -5.39 -13.60
CA ILE A 293 -5.56 -5.17 -12.44
C ILE A 293 -4.13 -5.63 -12.72
N HIS A 294 -3.80 -5.89 -13.99
CA HIS A 294 -2.54 -6.51 -14.38
C HIS A 294 -1.32 -5.73 -13.91
N ASP A 295 -1.28 -4.43 -14.15
CA ASP A 295 -0.15 -3.58 -13.79
C ASP A 295 0.05 -3.54 -12.26
N SER A 296 -1.04 -3.61 -11.47
CA SER A 296 -0.97 -3.69 -10.01
C SER A 296 -0.46 -5.04 -9.52
N VAL A 297 -0.87 -6.15 -10.15
CA VAL A 297 -0.40 -7.49 -9.81
C VAL A 297 1.07 -7.66 -10.18
N GLU A 298 1.49 -7.20 -11.37
CA GLU A 298 2.90 -7.22 -11.78
C GLU A 298 3.78 -6.36 -10.87
N ALA A 299 3.33 -5.16 -10.50
CA ALA A 299 4.06 -4.30 -9.58
C ALA A 299 4.24 -4.95 -8.20
N ARG A 300 3.18 -5.60 -7.68
CA ARG A 300 3.24 -6.33 -6.41
C ARG A 300 4.20 -7.52 -6.49
N HIS A 301 4.09 -8.37 -7.51
CA HIS A 301 5.00 -9.51 -7.68
C HIS A 301 6.46 -9.05 -7.83
N LYS A 302 6.70 -7.98 -8.58
CA LYS A 302 8.05 -7.42 -8.73
C LYS A 302 8.59 -6.86 -7.41
N LEU A 303 7.75 -6.25 -6.59
CA LEU A 303 8.11 -5.78 -5.26
C LEU A 303 8.48 -6.96 -4.35
N GLU A 304 7.66 -8.01 -4.35
CA GLU A 304 7.91 -9.25 -3.58
C GLU A 304 9.21 -9.92 -4.03
N GLU A 305 9.41 -10.12 -5.34
CA GLU A 305 10.63 -10.71 -5.90
C GLU A 305 11.88 -9.87 -5.57
N THR A 306 11.79 -8.55 -5.67
CA THR A 306 12.89 -7.65 -5.32
C THR A 306 13.18 -7.70 -3.82
N ALA A 307 12.16 -7.72 -2.97
CA ALA A 307 12.31 -7.80 -1.52
C ALA A 307 12.95 -9.14 -1.10
N ASP A 308 12.48 -10.25 -1.67
CA ASP A 308 13.07 -11.58 -1.42
C ASP A 308 14.51 -11.66 -1.92
N PHE A 309 14.80 -11.15 -3.13
CA PHE A 309 16.16 -11.11 -3.65
C PHE A 309 17.10 -10.31 -2.73
N LEU A 310 16.69 -9.13 -2.27
CA LEU A 310 17.48 -8.31 -1.34
C LEU A 310 17.69 -9.00 0.01
N ARG A 311 16.64 -9.62 0.56
CA ARG A 311 16.72 -10.38 1.81
C ARG A 311 17.69 -11.56 1.70
N LEU A 312 17.57 -12.37 0.65
CA LEU A 312 18.44 -13.51 0.39
C LEU A 312 19.90 -13.08 0.16
N ALA A 313 20.13 -11.97 -0.57
CA ALA A 313 21.47 -11.43 -0.76
C ALA A 313 22.09 -10.96 0.56
N GLN A 314 21.31 -10.33 1.43
CA GLN A 314 21.73 -9.90 2.76
C GLN A 314 22.08 -11.10 3.67
N GLU A 315 21.22 -12.12 3.70
CA GLU A 315 21.45 -13.35 4.46
C GLU A 315 22.71 -14.09 3.99
N ALA A 316 22.88 -14.23 2.67
CA ALA A 316 24.06 -14.87 2.08
C ALA A 316 25.36 -14.10 2.36
N ALA A 317 25.30 -12.77 2.45
CA ALA A 317 26.45 -11.94 2.83
C ALA A 317 26.76 -11.97 4.33
N GLY A 318 25.89 -12.55 5.17
CA GLY A 318 26.03 -12.48 6.62
C GLY A 318 26.00 -11.04 7.13
N ALA A 319 25.15 -10.19 6.53
CA ALA A 319 25.06 -8.77 6.84
C ALA A 319 23.91 -8.45 7.81
N ALA A 320 24.24 -7.83 8.94
CA ALA A 320 23.24 -7.35 9.90
C ALA A 320 22.85 -5.91 9.58
N ILE A 321 21.58 -5.64 9.29
CA ILE A 321 21.09 -4.30 8.98
C ILE A 321 20.62 -3.55 10.22
N TRP A 322 20.65 -2.23 10.13
CA TRP A 322 20.22 -1.32 11.19
C TRP A 322 19.72 0.01 10.64
N ASP A 323 18.81 0.66 11.38
CA ASP A 323 18.25 1.98 11.08
C ASP A 323 18.37 2.86 12.33
N TRP A 324 19.27 3.83 12.30
CA TRP A 324 19.49 4.78 13.38
C TRP A 324 18.71 6.06 13.12
N ASN A 325 17.72 6.33 13.96
CA ASN A 325 17.00 7.59 13.97
C ASN A 325 17.82 8.67 14.73
N LEU A 326 18.22 9.73 14.01
CA LEU A 326 19.06 10.79 14.55
C LEU A 326 18.30 11.75 15.49
N GLN A 327 16.98 11.80 15.37
CA GLN A 327 16.12 12.68 16.18
C GLN A 327 15.82 12.04 17.55
N THR A 328 15.53 10.74 17.57
CA THR A 328 15.22 10.01 18.81
C THR A 328 16.47 9.44 19.49
N GLY A 329 17.55 9.24 18.73
CA GLY A 329 18.77 8.62 19.23
C GLY A 329 18.68 7.10 19.38
N PHE A 330 17.71 6.43 18.76
CA PHE A 330 17.54 4.98 18.81
C PHE A 330 17.97 4.30 17.51
N VAL A 331 18.65 3.17 17.65
CA VAL A 331 19.03 2.28 16.56
C VAL A 331 18.12 1.07 16.56
N ARG A 332 17.41 0.88 15.46
CA ARG A 332 16.51 -0.25 15.23
C ARG A 332 17.23 -1.36 14.50
N TYR A 333 17.11 -2.58 15.00
CA TYR A 333 17.62 -3.80 14.41
C TYR A 333 16.47 -4.77 14.19
N PRO A 334 16.29 -5.35 12.99
CA PRO A 334 15.52 -6.58 12.86
C PRO A 334 16.12 -7.66 13.75
N LEU A 335 15.27 -8.49 14.39
CA LEU A 335 15.78 -9.52 15.31
C LEU A 335 16.87 -10.44 14.72
N PRO A 336 16.78 -10.91 13.45
CA PRO A 336 17.86 -11.69 12.84
C PRO A 336 19.19 -10.94 12.82
N SER A 337 19.16 -9.63 12.57
CA SER A 337 20.36 -8.77 12.57
C SER A 337 20.89 -8.55 13.99
N ALA A 338 20.01 -8.34 14.98
CA ALA A 338 20.41 -8.23 16.39
C ALA A 338 21.11 -9.50 16.89
N ARG A 339 20.55 -10.68 16.58
CA ARG A 339 21.13 -11.98 16.93
C ARG A 339 22.47 -12.22 16.24
N MET A 340 22.58 -11.88 14.95
CA MET A 340 23.84 -11.97 14.20
C MET A 340 24.96 -11.14 14.83
N LEU A 341 24.62 -9.96 15.37
CA LEU A 341 25.57 -9.10 16.07
C LEU A 341 25.83 -9.53 17.53
N GLY A 342 25.13 -10.55 18.02
CA GLY A 342 25.22 -11.02 19.40
C GLY A 342 24.62 -10.03 20.41
N LEU A 343 23.68 -9.18 19.99
CA LEU A 343 22.96 -8.29 20.90
C LEU A 343 22.01 -9.10 21.79
N VAL A 344 21.85 -8.65 23.05
CA VAL A 344 20.92 -9.27 23.99
C VAL A 344 19.48 -8.95 23.54
N VAL A 345 18.74 -9.99 23.17
CA VAL A 345 17.34 -9.89 22.77
C VAL A 345 16.45 -10.23 23.97
N PRO A 346 15.52 -9.35 24.39
CA PRO A 346 14.56 -9.64 25.45
C PRO A 346 13.66 -10.84 25.12
N ASP A 347 13.24 -11.58 26.15
CA ASP A 347 12.27 -12.66 26.01
C ASP A 347 10.90 -12.12 25.54
N GLY A 348 10.24 -12.82 24.62
CA GLY A 348 8.88 -12.51 24.15
C GLY A 348 8.78 -11.83 22.78
N LEU A 349 9.90 -11.58 22.09
CA LEU A 349 9.90 -11.03 20.73
C LEU A 349 9.92 -12.15 19.66
N GLY A 350 9.03 -12.07 18.68
CA GLY A 350 8.93 -12.94 17.50
C GLY A 350 9.86 -12.52 16.36
N GLU A 351 10.09 -13.39 15.36
CA GLU A 351 11.09 -13.14 14.30
C GLU A 351 10.86 -11.87 13.47
N ASP A 352 9.62 -11.41 13.36
CA ASP A 352 9.24 -10.20 12.64
C ASP A 352 9.38 -8.91 13.48
N ASP A 353 9.74 -9.03 14.76
CA ASP A 353 9.92 -7.87 15.66
C ASP A 353 11.26 -7.16 15.42
N THR A 354 11.33 -5.91 15.90
CA THR A 354 12.55 -5.10 15.89
C THR A 354 13.03 -4.80 17.30
N LEU A 355 14.33 -4.96 17.54
CA LEU A 355 15.01 -4.51 18.75
C LEU A 355 15.40 -3.03 18.59
N GLU A 356 15.03 -2.20 19.56
CA GLU A 356 15.50 -0.82 19.63
C GLU A 356 16.57 -0.69 20.72
N VAL A 357 17.72 -0.13 20.36
CA VAL A 357 18.86 0.09 21.26
C VAL A 357 19.16 1.59 21.24
N SER A 358 19.28 2.22 22.41
CA SER A 358 19.67 3.63 22.44
C SER A 358 21.11 3.80 21.93
N ILE A 359 21.44 4.95 21.35
CA ILE A 359 22.80 5.21 20.86
C ILE A 359 23.84 5.16 21.98
N GLU A 360 23.44 5.51 23.21
CA GLU A 360 24.32 5.43 24.39
C GLU A 360 24.58 3.98 24.80
N ASP A 361 23.56 3.12 24.77
CA ASP A 361 23.73 1.68 25.01
C ASP A 361 24.59 1.05 23.92
N TRP A 362 24.39 1.43 22.65
CA TRP A 362 25.24 0.98 21.56
C TRP A 362 26.71 1.41 21.75
N LYS A 363 26.95 2.66 22.17
CA LYS A 363 28.32 3.14 22.46
C LYS A 363 28.98 2.33 23.57
N ALA A 364 28.23 1.94 24.60
CA ALA A 364 28.72 1.10 25.69
C ALA A 364 29.15 -0.32 25.23
N LEU A 365 28.65 -0.77 24.07
CA LEU A 365 29.04 -2.03 23.44
C LEU A 365 30.26 -1.91 22.54
N VAL A 366 30.78 -0.71 22.25
CA VAL A 366 31.92 -0.52 21.33
C VAL A 366 33.20 -0.25 22.12
N TYR A 367 34.32 -0.83 21.69
CA TYR A 367 35.63 -0.56 22.31
C TYR A 367 35.94 0.94 22.32
N PRO A 368 36.44 1.51 23.44
CA PRO A 368 36.71 2.94 23.55
C PRO A 368 37.62 3.50 22.46
N GLN A 369 38.63 2.73 22.03
CA GLN A 369 39.54 3.17 20.95
C GLN A 369 38.86 3.23 19.58
N SER A 370 37.77 2.48 19.37
CA SER A 370 37.04 2.40 18.09
C SER A 370 35.92 3.45 18.00
N LEU A 371 35.40 3.94 19.12
CA LEU A 371 34.30 4.91 19.16
C LEU A 371 34.63 6.21 18.43
N GLU A 372 35.83 6.75 18.64
CA GLU A 372 36.23 8.02 18.04
C GLU A 372 36.34 7.94 16.52
N ALA A 373 36.84 6.82 16.00
CA ALA A 373 36.94 6.58 14.57
C ALA A 373 35.56 6.51 13.90
N VAL A 374 34.61 5.79 14.53
CA VAL A 374 33.24 5.70 14.01
C VAL A 374 32.54 7.07 14.08
N ARG A 375 32.67 7.78 15.20
CA ARG A 375 32.09 9.12 15.39
C ARG A 375 32.55 10.09 14.32
N SER A 376 33.87 10.18 14.10
CA SER A 376 34.45 11.06 13.09
C SER A 376 33.93 10.74 11.68
N LYS A 377 33.81 9.45 11.34
CA LYS A 377 33.28 9.01 10.03
C LYS A 377 31.80 9.30 9.84
N VAL A 378 31.00 9.16 10.89
CA VAL A 378 29.59 9.53 10.89
C VAL A 378 29.43 11.04 10.71
N GLU A 379 30.14 11.85 11.48
CA GLU A 379 30.09 13.32 11.41
C GLU A 379 30.49 13.83 10.00
N GLU A 380 31.52 13.24 9.41
CA GLU A 380 31.95 13.51 8.03
C GLU A 380 30.83 13.19 7.03
N ALA A 381 30.20 12.02 7.12
CA ALA A 381 29.14 11.61 6.21
C ALA A 381 27.84 12.43 6.37
N VAL A 382 27.49 12.85 7.59
CA VAL A 382 26.35 13.75 7.84
C VAL A 382 26.61 15.12 7.21
N THR A 383 27.83 15.65 7.34
CA THR A 383 28.20 16.94 6.77
C THR A 383 28.27 16.90 5.23
N ALA A 384 28.82 15.82 4.68
CA ALA A 384 29.01 15.65 3.24
C ALA A 384 27.79 15.10 2.49
N GLY A 385 26.78 14.59 3.21
CA GLY A 385 25.63 13.91 2.61
C GLY A 385 25.98 12.58 1.92
N SER A 386 27.00 11.88 2.42
CA SER A 386 27.58 10.70 1.78
C SER A 386 27.36 9.41 2.59
N THR A 387 27.93 8.31 2.12
CA THR A 387 28.08 7.08 2.90
C THR A 387 29.37 7.13 3.74
N TYR A 388 29.42 6.34 4.81
CA TYR A 388 30.66 6.04 5.53
C TYR A 388 30.89 4.53 5.63
N ALA A 389 32.16 4.16 5.85
CA ALA A 389 32.57 2.83 6.26
C ALA A 389 33.55 2.97 7.43
N SER A 390 33.39 2.14 8.47
CA SER A 390 34.31 2.10 9.60
C SER A 390 34.42 0.71 10.18
N GLU A 391 35.65 0.31 10.49
CA GLU A 391 35.91 -0.88 11.29
C GLU A 391 35.82 -0.52 12.77
N PHE A 392 35.11 -1.34 13.53
CA PHE A 392 35.03 -1.18 14.97
C PHE A 392 34.93 -2.54 15.64
N ARG A 393 35.16 -2.54 16.94
CA ARG A 393 35.25 -3.75 17.74
C ARG A 393 34.21 -3.67 18.84
N LEU A 394 33.43 -4.72 19.01
CA LEU A 394 32.46 -4.79 20.10
C LEU A 394 33.11 -5.33 21.38
N LEU A 395 32.74 -4.74 22.50
CA LEU A 395 33.00 -5.23 23.85
C LEU A 395 32.15 -6.49 24.03
N SER A 396 32.82 -7.63 24.17
CA SER A 396 32.17 -8.86 24.57
C SER A 396 31.79 -8.71 26.04
N ASP A 397 30.52 -8.40 26.30
CA ASP A 397 29.91 -8.68 27.58
C ASP A 397 28.61 -9.44 27.33
N ARG A 398 28.65 -10.75 27.64
CA ARG A 398 27.56 -11.73 27.78
C ARG A 398 27.51 -12.86 26.72
N ALA A 399 27.49 -14.07 27.28
CA ALA A 399 27.34 -15.43 26.74
C ALA A 399 28.59 -16.16 26.17
N ASP A 400 29.42 -15.57 25.31
CA ASP A 400 30.46 -16.35 24.57
C ASP A 400 31.93 -15.91 24.77
N GLY A 401 32.18 -14.74 25.36
CA GLY A 401 33.55 -14.20 25.55
C GLY A 401 34.30 -13.92 24.24
N CYS A 402 33.62 -13.91 23.09
CA CYS A 402 34.26 -13.78 21.78
C CYS A 402 34.38 -12.33 21.34
N GLU A 403 35.60 -11.89 21.04
CA GLU A 403 35.85 -10.59 20.41
C GLU A 403 35.30 -10.58 18.98
N ARG A 404 34.42 -9.63 18.68
CA ARG A 404 33.87 -9.39 17.34
C ARG A 404 34.40 -8.12 16.71
N TRP A 405 34.94 -8.24 15.50
CA TRP A 405 35.29 -7.12 14.64
C TRP A 405 34.21 -6.94 13.57
N LEU A 406 33.69 -5.73 13.46
CA LEU A 406 32.66 -5.38 12.51
C LEU A 406 33.18 -4.34 11.52
N LEU A 407 32.78 -4.48 10.26
CA LEU A 407 32.86 -3.43 9.26
C LEU A 407 31.45 -2.89 9.03
N GLY A 408 31.19 -1.69 9.54
CA GLY A 408 29.90 -1.02 9.38
C GLY A 408 29.89 -0.06 8.21
N PHE A 409 28.82 -0.09 7.44
CA PHE A 409 28.50 0.85 6.39
C PHE A 409 27.24 1.61 6.77
N GLY A 410 27.23 2.93 6.60
CA GLY A 410 26.04 3.74 6.85
C GLY A 410 25.82 4.76 5.74
N ARG A 411 24.55 5.01 5.43
CA ARG A 411 24.09 6.06 4.52
C ARG A 411 23.15 7.00 5.26
N VAL A 412 23.44 8.29 5.18
CA VAL A 412 22.59 9.33 5.77
C VAL A 412 21.38 9.57 4.88
N VAL A 413 20.21 9.67 5.49
CA VAL A 413 18.94 9.99 4.85
C VAL A 413 18.50 11.37 5.34
N PHE A 414 18.19 12.23 4.38
CA PHE A 414 17.78 13.60 4.63
C PHE A 414 16.28 13.75 4.40
N ASP A 415 15.66 14.64 5.17
CA ASP A 415 14.28 15.07 4.90
C ASP A 415 14.27 15.88 3.58
N PRO A 416 13.45 15.51 2.58
CA PRO A 416 13.41 16.22 1.30
C PRO A 416 12.90 17.68 1.41
N ALA A 417 12.13 18.01 2.44
CA ALA A 417 11.53 19.31 2.65
C ALA A 417 12.42 20.24 3.48
N THR A 418 13.07 19.74 4.54
CA THR A 418 13.92 20.57 5.43
C THR A 418 15.40 20.48 5.09
N GLY A 419 15.86 19.43 4.42
CA GLY A 419 17.27 19.17 4.14
C GLY A 419 18.06 18.70 5.36
N GLU A 420 17.40 18.45 6.49
CA GLU A 420 18.05 17.97 7.71
C GLU A 420 18.27 16.45 7.69
N ALA A 421 19.36 15.99 8.31
CA ALA A 421 19.63 14.56 8.47
C ALA A 421 18.63 13.95 9.47
N THR A 422 17.84 12.97 9.03
CA THR A 422 16.78 12.36 9.85
C THR A 422 17.17 11.00 10.40
N ARG A 423 17.87 10.20 9.61
CA ARG A 423 18.28 8.84 9.97
C ARG A 423 19.52 8.40 9.22
N ILE A 424 20.16 7.36 9.72
CA ILE A 424 21.25 6.67 9.06
C ILE A 424 20.86 5.19 8.95
N VAL A 425 20.85 4.67 7.73
CA VAL A 425 20.57 3.25 7.47
C VAL A 425 21.84 2.56 7.03
N GLY A 426 22.04 1.32 7.46
CA GLY A 426 23.31 0.67 7.25
C GLY A 426 23.29 -0.84 7.45
N LEU A 427 24.47 -1.42 7.25
CA LEU A 427 24.73 -2.83 7.51
C LEU A 427 26.10 -3.01 8.17
N ASN A 428 26.23 -4.08 8.94
CA ASN A 428 27.46 -4.51 9.59
C ASN A 428 27.84 -5.90 9.10
N LEU A 429 29.10 -6.08 8.70
CA LEU A 429 29.69 -7.37 8.36
C LEU A 429 30.63 -7.83 9.48
N ASP A 430 30.55 -9.09 9.88
CA ASP A 430 31.53 -9.68 10.80
C ASP A 430 32.83 -10.01 10.04
N ILE A 431 33.89 -9.28 10.38
CA ILE A 431 35.23 -9.41 9.81
C ILE A 431 36.22 -10.04 10.81
N SER A 432 35.72 -10.70 11.87
CA SER A 432 36.55 -11.28 12.92
C SER A 432 37.50 -12.36 12.39
N GLU A 433 37.04 -13.20 11.47
CA GLU A 433 37.90 -14.21 10.84
C GLU A 433 39.01 -13.57 9.99
N ARG A 434 38.68 -12.51 9.25
CA ARG A 434 39.66 -11.73 8.49
C ARG A 434 40.73 -11.16 9.42
N LYS A 435 40.33 -10.52 10.54
CA LYS A 435 41.26 -9.97 11.54
C LYS A 435 42.10 -11.03 12.23
N ARG A 436 41.53 -12.18 12.60
CA ARG A 436 42.28 -13.32 13.15
C ARG A 436 43.30 -13.86 12.16
N SER A 437 42.95 -13.91 10.87
CA SER A 437 43.84 -14.34 9.80
C SER A 437 44.98 -13.36 9.57
N GLU A 438 44.70 -12.06 9.54
CA GLU A 438 45.71 -10.99 9.47
C GLU A 438 46.70 -11.07 10.64
N GLN A 439 46.20 -11.22 11.87
CA GLN A 439 47.04 -11.37 13.07
C GLN A 439 47.88 -12.64 13.01
N ARG A 440 47.31 -13.76 12.55
CA ARG A 440 48.03 -15.03 12.40
C ARG A 440 49.15 -14.92 11.37
N LEU A 441 48.89 -14.29 10.22
CA LEU A 441 49.91 -14.03 9.20
C LEU A 441 51.02 -13.13 9.74
N ALA A 442 50.68 -12.06 10.47
CA ALA A 442 51.65 -11.18 11.11
C ALA A 442 52.50 -11.93 12.15
N HIS A 443 51.89 -12.83 12.93
CA HIS A 443 52.61 -13.68 13.89
C HIS A 443 53.57 -14.65 13.20
N LEU A 444 53.12 -15.35 12.14
CA LEU A 444 53.94 -16.27 11.34
C LEU A 444 55.10 -15.56 10.62
N ALA A 445 54.92 -14.30 10.22
CA ALA A 445 56.00 -13.50 9.64
C ALA A 445 57.10 -13.15 10.65
N ARG A 446 56.80 -13.15 11.96
CA ARG A 446 57.71 -12.72 13.04
C ARG A 446 58.18 -13.87 13.95
N HIS A 447 57.57 -15.05 13.88
CA HIS A 447 57.90 -16.20 14.74
C HIS A 447 58.14 -17.47 13.93
N ASP A 448 58.98 -18.37 14.45
CA ASP A 448 59.22 -19.70 13.91
C ASP A 448 58.03 -20.61 14.18
N THR A 449 57.54 -21.30 13.14
CA THR A 449 56.27 -22.05 13.21
C THR A 449 56.32 -23.27 14.12
N LEU A 450 57.52 -23.83 14.35
CA LEU A 450 57.69 -25.03 15.15
C LEU A 450 57.92 -24.71 16.63
N THR A 451 58.83 -23.77 16.93
CA THR A 451 59.24 -23.47 18.31
C THR A 451 58.49 -22.28 18.91
N ASN A 452 57.76 -21.51 18.10
CA ASN A 452 57.10 -20.26 18.47
C ASN A 452 58.05 -19.19 19.04
N LEU A 453 59.36 -19.35 18.84
CA LEU A 453 60.37 -18.34 19.15
C LEU A 453 60.36 -17.26 18.05
N PRO A 454 60.83 -16.04 18.34
CA PRO A 454 61.18 -15.07 17.30
C PRO A 454 61.97 -15.72 16.16
N ASN A 455 61.59 -15.41 14.92
CA ASN A 455 62.34 -15.85 13.74
C ASN A 455 63.42 -14.81 13.38
N ARG A 456 64.13 -15.05 12.26
CA ARG A 456 65.16 -14.15 11.76
C ARG A 456 64.70 -12.70 11.57
N ALA A 457 63.46 -12.47 11.15
CA ALA A 457 62.93 -11.12 10.94
C ALA A 457 62.74 -10.37 12.26
N LEU A 458 62.02 -10.96 13.22
CA LEU A 458 61.79 -10.33 14.52
C LEU A 458 63.10 -10.16 15.31
N PHE A 459 64.00 -11.13 15.21
CA PHE A 459 65.29 -11.05 15.85
C PHE A 459 66.13 -9.86 15.33
N ARG A 460 66.10 -9.59 14.03
CA ARG A 460 66.79 -8.44 13.43
C ARG A 460 66.24 -7.11 13.96
N GLU A 461 64.92 -6.97 14.02
CA GLU A 461 64.28 -5.78 14.59
C GLU A 461 64.69 -5.57 16.06
N GLN A 462 64.71 -6.65 16.85
CA GLN A 462 65.14 -6.60 18.25
C GLN A 462 66.64 -6.33 18.41
N PHE A 463 67.47 -6.80 17.47
CA PHE A 463 68.91 -6.51 17.48
C PHE A 463 69.19 -5.02 17.33
N GLU A 464 68.54 -4.37 16.36
CA GLU A 464 68.71 -2.93 16.11
C GLU A 464 68.26 -2.11 17.33
N GLN A 465 67.16 -2.50 17.98
CA GLN A 465 66.68 -1.88 19.22
C GLN A 465 67.70 -2.03 20.37
N LYS A 466 68.16 -3.25 20.64
CA LYS A 466 69.12 -3.53 21.73
C LYS A 466 70.49 -2.88 21.48
N LEU A 467 70.94 -2.81 20.23
CA LEU A 467 72.18 -2.13 19.86
C LEU A 467 72.08 -0.62 20.09
N ALA A 468 70.91 -0.01 19.86
CA ALA A 468 70.69 1.40 20.17
C ALA A 468 70.78 1.68 21.68
N GLU A 469 70.37 0.74 22.53
CA GLU A 469 70.52 0.82 23.99
C GLU A 469 72.00 0.75 24.41
N VAL A 470 72.79 -0.15 23.82
CA VAL A 470 74.25 -0.24 24.08
C VAL A 470 74.96 1.07 23.78
N ARG A 471 74.64 1.68 22.64
CA ARG A 471 75.24 2.95 22.22
C ARG A 471 74.94 4.10 23.20
N ARG A 472 73.82 4.02 23.93
CA ARG A 472 73.40 5.04 24.90
C ARG A 472 73.95 4.79 26.30
N ASP A 473 73.90 3.55 26.77
CA ASP A 473 74.13 3.21 28.18
C ASP A 473 75.54 2.67 28.47
N GLY A 474 76.35 2.40 27.44
CA GLY A 474 77.71 1.86 27.57
C GLY A 474 77.78 0.43 28.11
N LYS A 475 76.64 -0.24 28.27
CA LYS A 475 76.54 -1.64 28.73
C LYS A 475 76.95 -2.60 27.63
N LYS A 476 77.61 -3.71 27.99
CA LYS A 476 78.00 -4.74 27.02
C LYS A 476 76.84 -5.69 26.71
N LEU A 477 76.82 -6.20 25.48
CA LEU A 477 75.94 -7.31 25.04
C LEU A 477 76.79 -8.49 24.60
N ALA A 478 76.25 -9.69 24.75
CA ALA A 478 76.78 -10.89 24.12
C ALA A 478 75.79 -11.46 23.11
N LEU A 479 76.27 -11.70 21.88
CA LEU A 479 75.60 -12.54 20.89
C LEU A 479 76.10 -13.97 21.05
N PHE A 480 75.18 -14.90 21.23
CA PHE A 480 75.45 -16.33 21.19
C PHE A 480 74.85 -16.89 19.90
N CYS A 481 75.68 -17.55 19.10
CA CYS A 481 75.24 -18.40 18.00
C CYS A 481 75.33 -19.86 18.45
N LEU A 482 74.21 -20.57 18.45
CA LEU A 482 74.08 -21.90 18.98
C LEU A 482 73.67 -22.88 17.89
N ASP A 483 74.22 -24.08 17.91
CA ASP A 483 73.92 -25.15 16.96
C ASP A 483 73.84 -26.49 17.68
N LEU A 484 72.81 -27.28 17.35
CA LEU A 484 72.64 -28.60 17.93
C LEU A 484 73.57 -29.62 17.27
N ASP A 485 74.42 -30.20 18.10
CA ASP A 485 75.44 -31.12 17.63
C ASP A 485 74.84 -32.39 17.05
N ARG A 486 75.17 -32.66 15.79
CA ARG A 486 74.74 -33.88 15.07
C ARG A 486 73.20 -34.01 14.98
N PHE A 487 72.46 -32.90 14.99
CA PHE A 487 71.01 -32.91 14.84
C PHE A 487 70.53 -33.68 13.61
N LYS A 488 71.25 -33.57 12.48
CA LYS A 488 70.97 -34.36 11.27
C LYS A 488 70.94 -35.88 11.52
N GLN A 489 71.82 -36.41 12.38
CA GLN A 489 71.83 -37.85 12.70
C GLN A 489 70.59 -38.26 13.49
N VAL A 490 70.01 -37.36 14.31
CA VAL A 490 68.75 -37.63 15.01
C VAL A 490 67.62 -37.76 13.99
N ASN A 491 67.54 -36.83 13.02
CA ASN A 491 66.55 -36.92 11.93
C ASN A 491 66.73 -38.16 11.06
N ASP A 492 67.96 -38.47 10.66
CA ASP A 492 68.26 -39.61 9.78
C ASP A 492 67.93 -40.96 10.47
N ASN A 493 68.08 -41.06 11.80
CA ASN A 493 67.85 -42.30 12.54
C ASN A 493 66.42 -42.47 13.07
N LEU A 494 65.77 -41.39 13.50
CA LEU A 494 64.48 -41.42 14.21
C LEU A 494 63.35 -40.68 13.48
N GLY A 495 63.66 -40.12 12.31
CA GLY A 495 62.71 -39.37 11.49
C GLY A 495 62.53 -37.91 11.92
N HIS A 496 61.95 -37.12 11.01
CA HIS A 496 61.66 -35.70 11.24
C HIS A 496 60.77 -35.42 12.48
N PRO A 497 59.75 -36.23 12.82
CA PRO A 497 58.96 -35.99 14.03
C PRO A 497 59.78 -35.98 15.32
N ALA A 498 60.80 -36.85 15.43
CA ALA A 498 61.68 -36.90 16.59
C ALA A 498 62.59 -35.66 16.67
N GLY A 499 63.10 -35.20 15.52
CA GLY A 499 63.87 -33.95 15.44
C GLY A 499 63.03 -32.71 15.76
N ASP A 500 61.80 -32.66 15.28
CA ASP A 500 60.88 -31.55 15.56
C ASP A 500 60.54 -31.48 17.06
N ALA A 501 60.26 -32.62 17.68
CA ALA A 501 60.02 -32.72 19.12
C ALA A 501 61.27 -32.31 19.92
N LEU A 502 62.47 -32.70 19.46
CA LEU A 502 63.74 -32.30 20.07
C LEU A 502 63.95 -30.78 19.97
N LEU A 503 63.65 -30.15 18.83
CA LEU A 503 63.77 -28.71 18.64
C LEU A 503 62.83 -27.92 19.56
N ILE A 504 61.59 -28.38 19.72
CA ILE A 504 60.61 -27.80 20.66
C ILE A 504 61.14 -27.90 22.10
N GLU A 505 61.67 -29.05 22.49
CA GLU A 505 62.20 -29.25 23.83
C GLU A 505 63.47 -28.42 24.09
N VAL A 506 64.38 -28.35 23.12
CA VAL A 506 65.55 -27.48 23.17
C VAL A 506 65.13 -26.03 23.32
N ALA A 507 64.17 -25.54 22.54
CA ALA A 507 63.66 -24.18 22.65
C ALA A 507 63.11 -23.88 24.06
N LYS A 508 62.38 -24.82 24.67
CA LYS A 508 61.91 -24.70 26.07
C LYS A 508 63.07 -24.65 27.06
N ARG A 509 64.07 -25.53 26.92
CA ARG A 509 65.24 -25.58 27.80
C ARG A 509 66.08 -24.31 27.72
N LEU A 510 66.33 -23.82 26.51
CA LEU A 510 67.03 -22.56 26.28
C LEU A 510 66.25 -21.38 26.89
N LYS A 511 64.92 -21.32 26.68
CA LYS A 511 64.08 -20.26 27.23
C LYS A 511 64.05 -20.25 28.76
N SER A 512 64.04 -21.42 29.40
CA SER A 512 64.12 -21.54 30.87
C SER A 512 65.51 -21.24 31.43
N ALA A 513 66.55 -21.33 30.60
CA ALA A 513 67.94 -21.09 30.98
C ALA A 513 68.40 -19.64 30.78
N ILE A 514 67.56 -18.78 30.21
CA ILE A 514 67.84 -17.33 30.05
C ILE A 514 66.91 -16.50 30.93
N ARG A 515 67.22 -15.21 31.08
CA ARG A 515 66.35 -14.28 31.81
C ARG A 515 65.31 -13.65 30.89
N THR A 516 64.29 -13.01 31.46
CA THR A 516 63.21 -12.36 30.71
C THR A 516 63.66 -11.21 29.82
N GLU A 517 64.76 -10.54 30.18
CA GLU A 517 65.39 -9.46 29.41
C GLU A 517 66.24 -9.96 28.23
N ASP A 518 66.66 -11.23 28.27
CA ASP A 518 67.44 -11.85 27.20
C ASP A 518 66.51 -12.20 26.02
N THR A 519 67.02 -12.10 24.80
CA THR A 519 66.27 -12.52 23.60
C THR A 519 66.74 -13.89 23.17
N LEU A 520 65.82 -14.83 22.92
CA LEU A 520 66.10 -16.10 22.24
C LEU A 520 65.32 -16.14 20.93
N ALA A 521 66.00 -16.50 19.84
CA ALA A 521 65.39 -16.68 18.53
C ALA A 521 65.91 -17.95 17.85
N ARG A 522 65.14 -18.46 16.89
CA ARG A 522 65.56 -19.54 16.00
C ARG A 522 65.71 -19.01 14.59
N LEU A 523 66.89 -19.17 13.99
CA LEU A 523 67.22 -18.57 12.70
C LEU A 523 67.12 -19.56 11.53
N GLY A 524 67.12 -20.87 11.81
CA GLY A 524 67.16 -21.93 10.83
C GLY A 524 66.84 -23.31 11.42
N GLY A 525 67.33 -24.37 10.77
CA GLY A 525 67.04 -25.76 11.12
C GLY A 525 67.36 -26.10 12.57
N ASP A 526 68.62 -26.09 12.94
CA ASP A 526 69.15 -26.39 14.28
C ASP A 526 69.88 -25.19 14.92
N GLU A 527 69.78 -24.03 14.29
CA GLU A 527 70.46 -22.80 14.69
C GLU A 527 69.58 -21.91 15.58
N PHE A 528 70.06 -21.65 16.79
CA PHE A 528 69.46 -20.71 17.73
C PHE A 528 70.41 -19.55 17.99
N VAL A 529 69.86 -18.40 18.38
CA VAL A 529 70.65 -17.24 18.78
C VAL A 529 70.10 -16.63 20.06
N ILE A 530 71.01 -16.13 20.89
CA ILE A 530 70.64 -15.45 22.14
C ILE A 530 71.34 -14.09 22.22
N PHE A 531 70.60 -13.06 22.64
CA PHE A 531 71.17 -11.81 23.15
C PHE A 531 71.08 -11.79 24.66
N GLN A 532 72.24 -11.82 25.31
CA GLN A 532 72.33 -11.53 26.73
C GLN A 532 72.58 -10.02 26.92
N THR A 533 71.76 -9.40 27.75
CA THR A 533 71.83 -7.96 28.03
C THR A 533 72.40 -7.66 29.41
N GLY A 534 73.08 -6.52 29.56
CA GLY A 534 73.57 -6.03 30.86
C GLY A 534 74.78 -6.80 31.40
N LEU A 535 75.74 -7.14 30.54
CA LEU A 535 76.95 -7.84 30.96
C LEU A 535 77.96 -6.88 31.59
N ASN A 536 78.68 -7.35 32.62
CA ASN A 536 79.85 -6.69 33.18
C ASN A 536 81.14 -7.12 32.47
N GLY A 537 81.18 -8.35 31.91
CA GLY A 537 82.33 -8.87 31.19
C GLY A 537 82.09 -10.25 30.56
N LEU A 538 83.15 -10.84 30.00
CA LEU A 538 83.08 -12.14 29.33
C LEU A 538 82.66 -13.28 30.28
N GLU A 539 82.97 -13.18 31.57
CA GLU A 539 82.63 -14.19 32.58
C GLU A 539 81.11 -14.41 32.72
N ASP A 540 80.31 -13.36 32.57
CA ASP A 540 78.84 -13.44 32.57
C ASP A 540 78.34 -14.26 31.36
N ALA A 541 78.99 -14.09 30.20
CA ALA A 541 78.66 -14.83 29.00
C ALA A 541 79.10 -16.30 29.09
N VAL A 542 80.27 -16.57 29.68
CA VAL A 542 80.77 -17.92 29.95
C VAL A 542 79.83 -18.67 30.90
N THR A 543 79.34 -18.00 31.95
CA THR A 543 78.40 -18.57 32.91
C THR A 543 77.10 -18.98 32.23
N LEU A 544 76.55 -18.10 31.36
CA LEU A 544 75.37 -18.42 30.58
C LEU A 544 75.63 -19.57 29.59
N ALA A 545 76.75 -19.57 28.86
CA ALA A 545 77.08 -20.62 27.90
C ALA A 545 77.14 -22.01 28.56
N ASN A 546 77.81 -22.13 29.72
CA ASN A 546 77.87 -23.38 30.47
C ASN A 546 76.47 -23.85 30.90
N ARG A 547 75.62 -22.91 31.37
CA ARG A 547 74.24 -23.21 31.75
C ARG A 547 73.41 -23.72 30.57
N LEU A 548 73.56 -23.11 29.40
CA LEU A 548 72.86 -23.50 28.17
C LEU A 548 73.28 -24.89 27.69
N ILE A 549 74.59 -25.16 27.65
CA ILE A 549 75.14 -26.48 27.28
C ILE A 549 74.64 -27.56 28.25
N ALA A 550 74.70 -27.30 29.55
CA ALA A 550 74.21 -28.23 30.56
C ALA A 550 72.71 -28.48 30.40
N ALA A 551 71.90 -27.43 30.19
CA ALA A 551 70.46 -27.55 30.01
C ALA A 551 70.09 -28.41 28.78
N VAL A 552 70.72 -28.15 27.62
CA VAL A 552 70.45 -28.92 26.39
C VAL A 552 70.95 -30.36 26.49
N GLY A 553 72.09 -30.59 27.14
CA GLY A 553 72.69 -31.92 27.30
C GLY A 553 71.91 -32.90 28.19
N HIS A 554 70.81 -32.48 28.81
CA HIS A 554 69.93 -33.41 29.54
C HIS A 554 69.29 -34.42 28.57
N PRO A 555 69.12 -35.70 28.95
CA PRO A 555 68.41 -36.66 28.11
C PRO A 555 67.00 -36.18 27.74
N PHE A 556 66.60 -36.36 26.48
CA PHE A 556 65.24 -36.18 26.00
C PHE A 556 64.67 -37.55 25.61
N TRP A 557 63.43 -37.83 26.00
CA TRP A 557 62.76 -39.08 25.67
C TRP A 557 61.71 -38.80 24.60
N PHE A 558 61.81 -39.49 23.48
CA PHE A 558 60.81 -39.49 22.42
C PHE A 558 60.34 -40.93 22.20
N GLU A 559 59.08 -41.20 22.52
CA GLU A 559 58.55 -42.56 22.63
C GLU A 559 59.43 -43.43 23.55
N GLU A 560 60.01 -44.52 23.07
CA GLU A 560 60.91 -45.40 23.83
C GLU A 560 62.41 -45.05 23.65
N HIS A 561 62.73 -44.04 22.84
CA HIS A 561 64.11 -43.71 22.48
C HIS A 561 64.66 -42.59 23.37
N LYS A 562 65.85 -42.83 23.94
CA LYS A 562 66.63 -41.82 24.67
C LYS A 562 67.52 -41.06 23.70
N ILE A 563 67.25 -39.78 23.52
CA ILE A 563 68.03 -38.87 22.67
C ILE A 563 68.95 -38.01 23.55
N LEU A 564 70.23 -37.98 23.19
CA LEU A 564 71.24 -37.11 23.78
C LEU A 564 71.83 -36.24 22.67
N VAL A 565 71.69 -34.92 22.82
CA VAL A 565 72.21 -33.93 21.86
C VAL A 565 73.14 -32.97 22.59
N GLY A 566 74.27 -32.65 21.94
CA GLY A 566 75.18 -31.62 22.42
C GLY A 566 74.79 -30.25 21.90
N LEU A 567 75.36 -29.20 22.50
CA LEU A 567 75.19 -27.84 22.04
C LEU A 567 76.57 -27.20 21.82
N SER A 568 76.83 -26.77 20.59
CA SER A 568 78.00 -25.96 20.28
C SER A 568 77.61 -24.49 20.28
N ILE A 569 78.43 -23.63 20.89
CA ILE A 569 78.13 -22.20 21.05
C ILE A 569 79.33 -21.33 20.61
N GLY A 570 79.07 -20.34 19.76
CA GLY A 570 79.99 -19.24 19.46
C GLY A 570 79.53 -17.95 20.10
N ILE A 571 80.43 -17.22 20.76
CA ILE A 571 80.11 -16.00 21.52
C ILE A 571 80.86 -14.80 20.94
N ALA A 572 80.16 -13.70 20.68
CA ALA A 572 80.76 -12.41 20.37
C ALA A 572 80.25 -11.32 21.31
N LEU A 573 81.14 -10.46 21.81
CA LEU A 573 80.83 -9.34 22.68
C LEU A 573 80.71 -8.04 21.89
N MET A 574 79.76 -7.21 22.27
CA MET A 574 79.60 -5.84 21.78
C MET A 574 79.83 -4.88 22.95
N PRO A 575 80.58 -3.77 22.76
CA PRO A 575 81.10 -3.28 21.48
C PRO A 575 82.42 -3.94 21.00
N ASP A 576 83.03 -4.80 21.82
CA ASP A 576 84.42 -5.28 21.64
C ASP A 576 84.70 -5.92 20.26
N HIS A 577 83.75 -6.66 19.68
CA HIS A 577 83.87 -7.33 18.38
C HIS A 577 83.09 -6.61 17.26
N GLY A 578 82.70 -5.35 17.47
CA GLY A 578 82.01 -4.51 16.51
C GLY A 578 80.60 -4.08 16.94
N LEU A 579 80.04 -3.14 16.18
CA LEU A 579 78.70 -2.57 16.38
C LEU A 579 77.80 -2.71 15.15
N GLU A 580 78.21 -3.54 14.18
CA GLU A 580 77.43 -3.88 12.99
C GLU A 580 76.98 -5.33 13.06
N GLN A 581 75.73 -5.60 12.71
CA GLN A 581 75.12 -6.93 12.84
C GLN A 581 75.95 -8.00 12.13
N ASP A 582 76.27 -7.78 10.86
CA ASP A 582 76.96 -8.76 10.03
C ASP A 582 78.38 -9.06 10.55
N VAL A 583 79.05 -8.07 11.13
CA VAL A 583 80.40 -8.23 11.70
C VAL A 583 80.33 -9.09 12.96
N VAL A 584 79.44 -8.76 13.89
CA VAL A 584 79.29 -9.49 15.15
C VAL A 584 78.80 -10.92 14.91
N PHE A 585 77.90 -11.12 13.95
CA PHE A 585 77.46 -12.44 13.52
C PHE A 585 78.62 -13.27 12.95
N LYS A 586 79.46 -12.70 12.07
CA LYS A 586 80.65 -13.38 11.55
C LYS A 586 81.62 -13.78 12.66
N CYS A 587 81.82 -12.91 13.65
CA CYS A 587 82.67 -13.21 14.81
C CYS A 587 82.12 -14.38 15.64
N ALA A 588 80.82 -14.37 15.94
CA ALA A 588 80.15 -15.42 16.69
C ALA A 588 80.11 -16.74 15.91
N ASP A 589 79.85 -16.71 14.60
CA ASP A 589 79.83 -17.90 13.75
C ASP A 589 81.23 -18.52 13.59
N ALA A 590 82.27 -17.70 13.41
CA ALA A 590 83.66 -18.18 13.41
C ALA A 590 84.03 -18.84 14.76
N ALA A 591 83.56 -18.30 15.88
CA ALA A 591 83.74 -18.91 17.19
C ALA A 591 82.95 -20.23 17.32
N LEU A 592 81.73 -20.30 16.81
CA LEU A 592 80.90 -21.49 16.76
C LEU A 592 81.59 -22.61 15.95
N TYR A 593 82.17 -22.29 14.79
CA TYR A 593 82.93 -23.24 13.99
C TYR A 593 84.13 -23.82 14.78
N ARG A 594 84.86 -22.97 15.51
CA ARG A 594 85.95 -23.41 16.40
C ARG A 594 85.45 -24.32 17.53
N ALA A 595 84.27 -24.05 18.09
CA ALA A 595 83.65 -24.91 19.10
C ALA A 595 83.30 -26.29 18.51
N LYS A 596 82.73 -26.34 17.30
CA LYS A 596 82.43 -27.60 16.59
C LYS A 596 83.70 -28.40 16.27
N ALA A 597 84.78 -27.73 15.85
CA ALA A 597 86.07 -28.36 15.55
C ALA A 597 86.78 -28.91 16.80
N ALA A 598 86.56 -28.28 17.96
CA ALA A 598 87.15 -28.68 19.24
C ALA A 598 86.47 -29.88 19.92
N GLY A 599 85.68 -30.67 19.19
CA GLY A 599 85.03 -31.87 19.70
C GLY A 599 83.53 -31.72 20.00
N ARG A 600 82.93 -30.55 19.74
CA ARG A 600 81.50 -30.23 20.00
C ARG A 600 81.14 -30.21 21.49
N ASN A 601 79.87 -29.93 21.81
CA ASN A 601 79.34 -29.83 23.17
C ASN A 601 80.15 -28.87 24.07
N THR A 602 80.54 -27.73 23.51
CA THR A 602 81.42 -26.73 24.13
C THR A 602 81.10 -25.34 23.57
N PHE A 603 81.68 -24.31 24.16
CA PHE A 603 81.59 -22.95 23.63
C PHE A 603 82.97 -22.39 23.29
N ARG A 604 83.02 -21.39 22.41
CA ARG A 604 84.19 -20.54 22.19
C ARG A 604 83.75 -19.09 22.11
N ALA A 605 84.49 -18.20 22.76
CA ALA A 605 84.39 -16.77 22.50
C ALA A 605 85.26 -16.42 21.28
N HIS A 606 84.84 -15.40 20.52
CA HIS A 606 85.72 -14.81 19.52
C HIS A 606 86.91 -14.18 20.24
N GLU A 607 88.13 -14.43 19.74
CA GLU A 607 89.35 -13.87 20.31
C GLU A 607 89.73 -12.67 19.46
N LEU A 608 90.00 -11.53 20.09
CA LEU A 608 90.63 -10.42 19.43
C LEU A 608 92.05 -10.87 19.04
N ILE A 609 92.34 -10.93 17.74
CA ILE A 609 93.72 -11.05 17.29
C ILE A 609 94.39 -9.74 17.70
N GLU A 610 95.15 -9.75 18.81
CA GLU A 610 96.11 -8.69 19.06
C GLU A 610 97.07 -8.69 17.87
N SER A 611 97.02 -7.64 17.04
CA SER A 611 98.12 -7.39 16.13
C SER A 611 99.35 -7.19 16.99
N SER A 612 100.29 -8.15 16.95
CA SER A 612 101.63 -7.91 17.44
C SER A 612 102.20 -6.75 16.62
N ALA A 613 102.10 -5.54 17.18
CA ALA A 613 102.91 -4.42 16.73
C ALA A 613 104.38 -4.76 17.05
N ALA A 614 105.22 -4.47 16.07
CA ALA A 614 106.67 -4.72 16.03
C ALA A 614 107.45 -4.15 17.22
#